data_AF-A0A5C8PD38-F1
#
_entry.id   AF-A0A5C8PD38-F1
#
_cell.length_a   1.000
_cell.length_b   1.000
_cell.length_c   1.000
_cell.angle_alpha   90.00
_cell.angle_beta   90.00
_cell.angle_gamma   90.00
#
_symmetry.space_group_name_H-M   'P 1'
#
loop_
_entity.id
_entity.type
_entity.pdbx_description
1 polymer ?
#
loop_
_entity_poly.entity_id
_entity_poly.type
_entity_poly.pdbx_seq_one_letter_code
_entity_poly.pdbx_strand_id
1 'polypeptide(L)'
;MRCPAMAPVNRLAARLRDAVHKAAEGDMRRWIPLRDIQRKLRVTDDAIGQAAARHAADEGWVQTIGGRDVHSVRLTAEGVRLGNKIRIRLEAD
;
A
#
# COMPACT_ATOMS: atom_id res chain seq x y z
N MET A 1 15.97 13.31 -13.34
CA MET A 1 14.64 13.85 -13.68
C MET A 1 13.59 13.12 -12.84
N ARG A 2 12.88 13.80 -11.92
CA ARG A 2 11.69 13.23 -11.26
C ARG A 2 10.48 13.79 -11.98
N CYS A 3 9.71 12.94 -12.66
CA CYS A 3 8.51 13.36 -13.36
C CYS A 3 7.45 13.84 -12.34
N PRO A 4 6.93 15.07 -12.46
CA PRO A 4 5.96 15.62 -11.49
C PRO A 4 4.63 14.86 -11.46
N ALA A 5 4.33 14.04 -12.47
CA ALA A 5 3.14 13.19 -12.55
C ALA A 5 3.14 11.99 -11.58
N MET A 6 4.27 11.62 -10.97
CA MET A 6 4.35 10.48 -10.03
C MET A 6 4.07 10.84 -8.57
N ALA A 7 4.07 12.13 -8.21
CA ALA A 7 3.78 12.58 -6.85
C ALA A 7 2.45 12.05 -6.26
N PRO A 8 1.32 12.02 -7.02
CA PRO A 8 0.07 11.45 -6.49
C PRO A 8 0.13 9.93 -6.29
N VAL A 9 0.80 9.19 -7.18
CA VAL A 9 0.94 7.73 -7.08
C VAL A 9 1.83 7.34 -5.89
N ASN A 10 2.92 8.06 -5.65
CA ASN A 10 3.80 7.79 -4.51
C ASN A 10 3.08 7.99 -3.17
N ARG A 11 2.30 9.07 -3.04
CA ARG A 11 1.48 9.30 -1.83
C ARG A 11 0.42 8.23 -1.67
N LEU A 12 -0.22 7.81 -2.77
CA LEU A 12 -1.23 6.78 -2.71
C LEU A 12 -0.64 5.40 -2.36
N ALA A 13 0.55 5.06 -2.87
CA ALA A 13 1.27 3.84 -2.53
C ALA A 13 1.58 3.76 -1.02
N ALA A 14 2.01 4.88 -0.42
CA ALA A 14 2.23 4.95 1.03
C ALA A 14 0.93 4.75 1.82
N ARG A 15 -0.16 5.41 1.40
CA ARG A 15 -1.50 5.23 2.00
C ARG A 15 -2.02 3.81 1.84
N LEU A 16 -1.74 3.17 0.70
CA LEU A 16 -2.07 1.77 0.43
C LEU A 16 -1.34 0.86 1.41
N ARG A 17 -0.02 0.99 1.56
CA ARG A 17 0.74 0.26 2.58
C ARG A 17 0.12 0.41 3.97
N ASP A 18 -0.20 1.64 4.39
CA ASP A 18 -0.76 1.88 5.72
C ASP A 18 -2.15 1.26 5.90
N ALA A 19 -2.98 1.29 4.86
CA ALA A 19 -4.29 0.65 4.86
C ALA A 19 -4.18 -0.89 4.91
N VAL A 20 -3.22 -1.47 4.18
CA VAL A 20 -2.91 -2.91 4.24
C VAL A 20 -2.40 -3.25 5.64
N HIS A 21 -1.53 -2.44 6.23
CA HIS A 21 -1.03 -2.65 7.59
C HIS A 21 -2.14 -2.66 8.64
N LYS A 22 -3.06 -1.69 8.57
CA LYS A 22 -4.23 -1.66 9.46
C LYS A 22 -5.17 -2.83 9.23
N ALA A 23 -5.41 -3.21 7.97
CA ALA A 23 -6.30 -4.32 7.63
C ALA A 23 -5.71 -5.70 7.95
N ALA A 24 -4.39 -5.82 7.95
CA ALA A 24 -3.66 -7.01 8.33
C ALA A 24 -3.46 -7.12 9.85
N GLU A 25 -3.70 -6.04 10.60
CA GLU A 25 -3.37 -5.95 12.03
C GLU A 25 -1.88 -6.27 12.30
N GLY A 26 -1.02 -5.98 11.32
CA GLY A 26 0.41 -6.33 11.35
C GLY A 26 0.74 -7.77 10.95
N ASP A 27 -0.25 -8.62 10.66
CA ASP A 27 0.00 -9.99 10.16
C ASP A 27 0.53 -9.98 8.73
N MET A 28 1.83 -10.19 8.61
CA MET A 28 2.52 -10.28 7.31
C MET A 28 2.09 -11.49 6.50
N ARG A 29 1.38 -12.50 7.02
CA ARG A 29 0.96 -13.66 6.22
C ARG A 29 -0.37 -13.45 5.52
N ARG A 30 -1.13 -12.43 5.93
CA ARG A 30 -2.49 -12.17 5.45
C ARG A 30 -2.48 -11.47 4.10
N TRP A 31 -3.13 -12.11 3.12
CA TRP A 31 -3.46 -11.49 1.83
C TRP A 31 -4.79 -10.74 1.94
N ILE A 32 -4.82 -9.52 1.43
CA ILE A 32 -6.00 -8.65 1.45
C ILE A 32 -6.34 -8.27 0.01
N PRO A 33 -7.62 -8.38 -0.42
CA PRO A 33 -8.03 -7.94 -1.73
C PRO A 33 -7.72 -6.46 -1.95
N LEU A 34 -7.10 -6.13 -3.10
CA LEU A 34 -6.78 -4.74 -3.44
C LEU A 34 -8.05 -3.87 -3.49
N ARG A 35 -9.16 -4.44 -3.97
CA ARG A 35 -10.46 -3.75 -3.98
C ARG A 35 -10.93 -3.29 -2.61
N ASP A 36 -10.70 -4.09 -1.57
CA ASP A 36 -11.08 -3.69 -0.21
C ASP A 36 -10.26 -2.51 0.28
N ILE A 37 -8.97 -2.48 -0.08
CA ILE A 37 -8.07 -1.37 0.22
C ILE A 37 -8.45 -0.11 -0.57
N GLN A 38 -8.73 -0.24 -1.87
CA GLN A 38 -9.20 0.86 -2.72
C GLN A 38 -10.49 1.47 -2.16
N ARG A 39 -11.45 0.63 -1.73
CA ARG A 39 -12.70 1.10 -1.08
C ARG A 39 -12.42 1.84 0.22
N LYS A 40 -11.55 1.32 1.08
CA LYS A 40 -11.14 2.01 2.33
C LYS A 40 -10.47 3.36 2.06
N LEU A 41 -9.69 3.47 0.99
CA LEU A 41 -9.01 4.69 0.59
C LEU A 41 -9.87 5.63 -0.27
N ARG A 42 -11.10 5.22 -0.62
CA ARG A 42 -12.02 5.92 -1.54
C ARG A 42 -11.37 6.21 -2.90
N VAL A 43 -10.54 5.28 -3.38
CA VAL A 43 -9.96 5.32 -4.72
C VAL A 43 -11.00 4.77 -5.69
N THR A 44 -11.55 5.65 -6.52
CA THR A 44 -12.57 5.31 -7.52
C THR A 44 -11.97 4.88 -8.86
N ASP A 45 -10.77 5.35 -9.17
CA ASP A 45 -10.04 5.01 -10.38
C ASP A 45 -9.20 3.73 -10.14
N ASP A 46 -9.61 2.64 -10.80
CA ASP A 46 -8.94 1.36 -10.65
C ASP A 46 -7.50 1.40 -11.18
N ALA A 47 -7.24 2.09 -12.29
CA ALA A 47 -5.91 2.18 -12.88
C ALA A 47 -4.92 2.89 -11.93
N ILE A 48 -5.37 3.95 -11.25
CA ILE A 48 -4.57 4.63 -10.23
C ILE A 48 -4.31 3.71 -9.02
N GLY A 49 -5.30 2.93 -8.59
CA GLY A 49 -5.14 1.97 -7.50
C GLY A 49 -4.17 0.83 -7.86
N GLN A 50 -4.26 0.31 -9.09
CA GLN A 50 -3.34 -0.70 -9.64
C GLN A 50 -1.91 -0.15 -9.72
N ALA A 51 -1.74 1.08 -10.23
CA ALA A 51 -0.44 1.73 -10.31
C ALA A 51 0.18 1.94 -8.92
N ALA A 52 -0.62 2.36 -7.92
CA ALA A 52 -0.16 2.52 -6.56
C ALA A 52 0.23 1.19 -5.90
N ALA A 53 -0.50 0.10 -6.17
CA ALA A 53 -0.17 -1.23 -5.66
C ALA A 53 1.12 -1.77 -6.25
N ARG A 54 1.34 -1.60 -7.56
CA ARG A 54 2.59 -1.95 -8.23
C ARG A 54 3.75 -1.15 -7.70
N HIS A 55 3.59 0.16 -7.61
CA HIS A 55 4.64 1.02 -7.09
C HIS A 55 5.01 0.66 -5.64
N ALA A 56 4.02 0.38 -4.78
CA ALA A 56 4.30 -0.10 -3.42
C ALA A 56 5.02 -1.46 -3.39
N ALA A 57 4.82 -2.31 -4.40
CA ALA A 57 5.53 -3.57 -4.55
C ALA A 57 6.96 -3.37 -5.08
N ASP A 58 7.16 -2.46 -6.04
CA ASP A 58 8.48 -2.08 -6.56
C ASP A 58 9.36 -1.48 -5.46
N GLU A 59 8.77 -0.69 -4.57
CA GLU A 59 9.43 -0.16 -3.36
C GLU A 59 9.62 -1.22 -2.25
N GLY A 60 9.13 -2.44 -2.45
CA GLY A 60 9.28 -3.55 -1.52
C GLY A 60 8.44 -3.45 -0.25
N TRP A 61 7.43 -2.59 -0.19
CA TRP A 61 6.56 -2.41 0.99
C TRP A 61 5.45 -3.45 1.07
N VAL A 62 4.99 -3.92 -0.07
CA VAL A 62 3.97 -4.96 -0.18
C VAL A 62 4.39 -6.04 -1.19
N GLN A 63 3.81 -7.22 -1.06
CA GLN A 63 3.77 -8.20 -2.14
C GLN A 63 2.41 -8.14 -2.80
N THR A 64 2.39 -8.34 -4.11
CA THR A 64 1.18 -8.39 -4.92
C THR A 64 1.00 -9.81 -5.46
N ILE A 65 -0.25 -10.21 -5.66
CA ILE A 65 -0.60 -11.41 -6.43
C ILE A 65 -1.71 -11.05 -7.42
N GLY A 66 -1.64 -11.66 -8.59
CA GLY A 66 -2.45 -11.32 -9.75
C GLY A 66 -1.54 -11.15 -10.95
N GLY A 67 -2.00 -11.61 -12.12
CA GLY A 67 -1.20 -11.61 -13.34
C GLY A 67 -1.19 -10.21 -13.96
N ARG A 68 -2.09 -9.98 -14.92
CA ARG A 68 -2.23 -8.68 -15.55
C ARG A 68 -2.69 -7.61 -14.57
N ASP A 69 -3.57 -7.93 -13.64
CA ASP A 69 -4.10 -7.02 -12.62
C ASP A 69 -3.78 -7.55 -11.22
N VAL A 70 -3.47 -6.64 -10.29
CA VAL A 70 -3.26 -6.98 -8.89
C VAL A 70 -4.62 -7.31 -8.27
N HIS A 71 -4.75 -8.53 -7.77
CA HIS A 71 -5.95 -9.00 -7.09
C HIS A 71 -5.84 -8.77 -5.58
N SER A 72 -4.70 -9.16 -5.00
CA SER A 72 -4.47 -9.08 -3.56
C SER A 72 -3.08 -8.57 -3.24
N VAL A 73 -2.97 -7.99 -2.06
CA VAL A 73 -1.74 -7.42 -1.52
C VAL A 73 -1.49 -7.94 -0.11
N ARG A 74 -0.23 -8.05 0.26
CA ARG A 74 0.25 -8.49 1.57
C ARG A 74 1.39 -7.57 2.00
N LEU A 75 1.56 -7.33 3.30
CA LEU A 75 2.75 -6.62 3.80
C LEU A 75 4.04 -7.43 3.66
N THR A 76 5.14 -6.72 3.39
CA THR A 76 6.50 -7.24 3.62
C THR A 76 7.01 -6.81 4.99
N ALA A 77 8.16 -7.37 5.40
CA ALA A 77 8.87 -6.91 6.59
C ALA A 77 9.22 -5.41 6.53
N GLU A 78 9.56 -4.89 5.35
CA GLU A 78 9.86 -3.46 5.17
C GLU A 78 8.59 -2.61 5.28
N GLY A 79 7.47 -3.07 4.71
CA GLY A 79 6.17 -2.42 4.87
C GLY A 79 5.74 -2.29 6.32
N VAL A 80 5.95 -3.33 7.14
CA VAL A 80 5.67 -3.31 8.58
C VAL A 80 6.57 -2.31 9.31
N ARG A 81 7.88 -2.32 9.05
CA ARG A 81 8.81 -1.38 9.68
C ARG A 81 8.41 0.07 9.44
N LEU A 82 8.04 0.40 8.21
CA LEU A 82 7.62 1.76 7.84
C LEU A 82 6.26 2.13 8.44
N GLY A 83 5.30 1.20 8.45
CA GLY A 83 4.00 1.41 9.09
C GLY A 83 4.11 1.67 10.60
N ASN A 84 5.00 0.94 11.28
CA ASN A 84 5.25 1.12 12.72
C ASN A 84 5.98 2.42 13.05
N LYS A 85 6.95 2.85 12.23
CA LYS A 85 7.63 4.15 12.42
C LYS A 85 6.66 5.34 12.43
N ILE A 86 5.57 5.26 11.66
CA ILE A 86 4.57 6.33 11.61
C ILE A 86 3.68 6.32 12.87
N ARG A 87 3.33 5.14 13.40
CA ARG A 87 2.54 5.05 14.64
C ARG A 87 3.28 5.63 15.85
N ILE A 88 4.55 5.28 16.02
CA ILE A 88 5.36 5.76 17.15
C ILE A 88 5.49 7.29 17.11
N ARG A 89 5.50 7.89 15.91
CA ARG A 89 5.58 9.35 15.76
C ARG A 89 4.27 10.08 16.08
N LEU A 90 3.12 9.41 15.96
CA LEU A 90 1.81 9.96 16.28
C LEU A 90 1.42 9.76 17.75
N GLU A 91 2.08 8.84 18.46
CA GLU A 91 1.88 8.62 19.91
C GLU A 91 2.86 9.43 20.78
N ALA A 92 3.83 10.11 20.14
CA ALA A 92 4.83 10.95 20.79
C ALA A 92 4.54 12.46 20.66
N ASP A 93 3.40 12.83 20.08
CA ASP A 93 2.87 14.19 19.92
C ASP A 93 1.52 14.28 20.66
#